data_AF-A0A958ISK7-F1
#
_entry.id   AF-A0A958ISK7-F1
#
_cell.length_a   1.000
_cell.length_b   1.000
_cell.length_c   1.000
_cell.angle_alpha   90.00
_cell.angle_beta   90.00
_cell.angle_gamma   90.00
#
_symmetry.space_group_name_H-M   'P 1'
#
loop_
_entity.id
_entity.type
_entity.pdbx_description
1 polymer ?
#
loop_
_entity_poly.entity_id
_entity_poly.type
_entity_poly.pdbx_seq_one_letter_code
_entity_poly.pdbx_strand_id
1 'polypeptide(L)'
;LLAGMIFSFKSLIDIGILFFAGAVLFQMVTLPVEFNASSRALRQINDIGLVPRSEVSLAKKVLNAAALTYVAAAAVAVLELVRLLILRNASE
;
A
#
# COMPACT_ATOMS: atom_id res chain seq x y z
N LEU A 1 33.11 -7.32 -3.91
CA LEU A 1 33.68 -7.85 -2.64
C LEU A 1 32.89 -7.38 -1.41
N LEU A 2 32.78 -6.07 -1.14
CA LEU A 2 32.06 -5.55 0.05
C LEU A 2 30.57 -5.95 0.13
N ALA A 3 29.80 -5.78 -0.94
CA ALA A 3 28.39 -6.16 -0.98
C ALA A 3 28.18 -7.67 -0.78
N GLY A 4 29.07 -8.51 -1.34
CA GLY A 4 29.04 -9.96 -1.14
C GLY A 4 29.26 -10.36 0.32
N MET A 5 30.18 -9.70 1.02
CA MET A 5 30.37 -9.92 2.46
C MET A 5 29.13 -9.52 3.27
N ILE A 6 28.46 -8.42 2.91
CA ILE A 6 27.22 -7.98 3.58
C ILE A 6 26.08 -9.00 3.34
N PHE A 7 25.91 -9.49 2.12
CA PHE A 7 24.86 -10.47 1.81
C PHE A 7 25.13 -11.88 2.37
N SER A 8 26.34 -12.13 2.90
CA SER A 8 26.69 -13.39 3.56
C SER A 8 26.10 -13.51 4.98
N PHE A 9 25.64 -12.41 5.58
CA PHE A 9 25.11 -12.42 6.94
C PHE A 9 23.69 -13.01 6.96
N LYS A 10 23.54 -14.21 7.53
CA LYS A 10 22.25 -14.92 7.68
C LYS A 10 21.17 -14.06 8.39
N SER A 11 21.59 -13.17 9.31
CA SER A 11 20.70 -12.27 10.07
C SER A 11 20.14 -11.10 9.24
N LEU A 12 20.68 -10.81 8.04
CA LEU A 12 20.23 -9.69 7.21
C LEU A 12 18.79 -9.88 6.71
N ILE A 13 18.37 -11.13 6.47
CA ILE A 13 17.00 -11.47 6.07
C ILE A 13 16.01 -11.09 7.18
N ASP A 14 16.32 -11.44 8.43
CA ASP A 14 15.46 -11.16 9.58
C ASP A 14 15.29 -9.67 9.82
N ILE A 15 16.39 -8.91 9.70
CA ILE A 15 16.36 -7.45 9.79
C ILE A 15 15.50 -6.87 8.66
N GLY A 16 15.66 -7.37 7.42
CA GLY A 16 14.86 -6.96 6.28
C GLY A 16 13.36 -7.22 6.48
N ILE A 17 13.00 -8.40 6.99
CA ILE A 17 11.61 -8.77 7.30
C ILE A 17 11.03 -7.84 8.37
N LEU A 18 11.80 -7.50 9.41
CA LEU A 18 11.35 -6.60 10.46
C LEU A 18 11.01 -5.20 9.92
N PHE A 19 11.90 -4.62 9.12
CA PHE A 19 11.65 -3.31 8.50
C PHE A 19 10.48 -3.36 7.50
N PHE A 20 10.40 -4.43 6.70
CA PHE A 20 9.30 -4.60 5.74
C PHE A 20 7.95 -4.78 6.44
N ALA A 21 7.90 -5.55 7.53
CA ALA A 21 6.69 -5.67 8.36
C ALA A 21 6.27 -4.32 8.94
N GLY A 22 7.22 -3.49 9.38
CA GLY A 22 6.94 -2.11 9.80
C GLY A 22 6.34 -1.26 8.68
N ALA A 23 6.85 -1.36 7.45
CA ALA A 23 6.31 -0.66 6.29
C ALA A 23 4.89 -1.14 5.92
N VAL A 24 4.64 -2.46 5.95
CA VAL A 24 3.31 -3.06 5.72
C VAL A 24 2.32 -2.57 6.78
N LEU A 25 2.71 -2.57 8.06
CA LEU A 25 1.88 -2.06 9.15
C LEU A 25 1.54 -0.58 8.94
N PHE A 26 2.53 0.23 8.58
CA PHE A 26 2.31 1.64 8.28
C PHE A 26 1.30 1.83 7.14
N GLN A 27 1.47 1.09 6.03
CA GLN A 27 0.54 1.12 4.90
C GLN A 27 -0.90 0.75 5.32
N MET A 28 -1.07 -0.25 6.19
CA MET A 28 -2.38 -0.66 6.68
C MET A 28 -3.04 0.41 7.57
N VAL A 29 -2.24 1.11 8.39
CA VAL A 29 -2.73 2.18 9.28
C VAL A 29 -3.08 3.45 8.49
N THR A 30 -2.37 3.75 7.41
CA THR A 30 -2.64 4.94 6.58
C THR A 30 -3.76 4.71 5.55
N LEU A 31 -4.06 3.47 5.18
CA LEU A 31 -5.10 3.11 4.22
C LEU A 31 -6.47 3.80 4.45
N PRO A 32 -7.01 3.96 5.69
CA PRO A 32 -8.24 4.72 5.93
C PRO A 32 -8.18 6.18 5.48
N VAL A 33 -7.00 6.82 5.53
CA VAL A 33 -6.84 8.23 5.15
C VAL A 33 -6.99 8.43 3.64
N GLU A 34 -6.63 7.42 2.84
CA GLU A 34 -6.78 7.42 1.38
C GLU A 34 -8.26 7.37 0.98
N PHE A 35 -9.08 6.58 1.67
CA PHE A 35 -10.53 6.57 1.45
C PHE A 35 -11.20 7.89 1.84
N ASN A 36 -10.72 8.50 2.93
CA ASN A 36 -11.20 9.81 3.36
C ASN A 36 -10.80 10.89 2.33
N ALA A 37 -9.61 10.80 1.73
CA ALA A 37 -9.17 11.70 0.67
C ALA A 37 -10.11 11.63 -0.56
N SER A 38 -10.45 10.44 -1.05
CA SER A 38 -11.42 10.29 -2.15
C SER A 38 -12.79 10.87 -1.81
N SER A 39 -13.25 10.68 -0.57
CA SER A 39 -14.54 11.24 -0.10
C SER A 39 -14.53 12.76 -0.01
N ARG A 40 -13.40 13.35 0.43
CA ARG A 40 -13.20 14.80 0.49
C ARG A 40 -13.09 15.41 -0.91
N ALA A 41 -12.34 14.77 -1.81
CA ALA A 41 -12.21 15.22 -3.18
C ALA A 41 -13.56 15.29 -3.89
N LEU A 42 -14.43 14.28 -3.70
CA LEU A 42 -15.77 14.28 -4.29
C LEU A 42 -16.64 15.46 -3.82
N ARG A 43 -16.59 15.78 -2.52
CA ARG A 43 -17.29 16.96 -1.98
C ARG A 43 -16.76 18.24 -2.62
N GLN A 44 -15.44 18.39 -2.67
CA GLN A 44 -14.80 19.57 -3.20
C GLN A 44 -15.11 19.79 -4.69
N ILE A 45 -15.08 18.72 -5.48
CA ILE A 45 -15.47 18.72 -6.89
C ILE A 45 -16.92 19.19 -7.09
N ASN A 46 -17.83 18.76 -6.23
CA ASN A 46 -19.23 19.16 -6.27
C ASN A 46 -19.45 20.61 -5.83
N ASP A 47 -18.72 21.07 -4.81
CA ASP A 47 -18.87 22.42 -4.23
C ASP A 47 -18.33 23.50 -5.18
N ILE A 48 -17.23 23.23 -5.88
CA ILE A 48 -16.63 24.18 -6.83
C ILE A 48 -17.20 24.08 -8.26
N GLY A 49 -18.14 23.16 -8.49
CA GLY A 49 -18.76 22.94 -9.80
C GLY A 49 -17.79 22.46 -10.88
N LEU A 50 -16.77 21.68 -10.50
CA LEU A 50 -15.71 21.26 -11.43
C LEU A 50 -16.20 20.29 -12.52
N VAL A 51 -17.30 19.57 -12.25
CA VAL A 51 -17.98 18.68 -13.20
C VAL A 51 -19.50 18.89 -13.16
N PRO A 52 -20.20 18.67 -14.28
CA PRO A 52 -21.66 18.70 -14.33
C PRO A 52 -22.28 17.74 -13.30
N ARG A 53 -23.45 18.11 -12.75
CA ARG A 53 -24.18 17.25 -11.79
C ARG A 53 -24.49 15.85 -12.33
N SER A 54 -24.66 15.71 -13.64
CA SER A 54 -24.83 14.42 -14.33
C SER A 54 -23.60 13.52 -14.26
N GLU A 55 -22.40 14.09 -14.08
CA GLU A 55 -21.13 13.38 -14.10
C GLU A 55 -20.55 13.10 -12.71
N VAL A 56 -21.13 13.66 -11.64
CA VAL A 56 -20.67 13.44 -10.25
C VAL A 56 -20.65 11.95 -9.88
N SER A 57 -21.62 11.17 -10.38
CA SER A 57 -21.65 9.71 -10.21
C SER A 57 -20.47 9.01 -10.88
N LEU A 58 -20.06 9.47 -12.06
CA LEU A 58 -18.88 8.95 -12.78
C LEU A 58 -17.60 9.34 -12.06
N ALA A 59 -17.47 10.59 -11.62
CA ALA A 59 -16.33 11.06 -10.82
C ALA A 59 -16.16 10.24 -9.53
N LYS A 60 -17.27 9.92 -8.84
CA LYS A 60 -17.25 9.04 -7.66
C LYS A 60 -16.72 7.64 -7.98
N LYS A 61 -17.13 7.05 -9.10
CA LYS A 61 -16.63 5.72 -9.52
C LYS A 61 -15.12 5.75 -9.76
N VAL A 62 -14.62 6.78 -10.43
CA VAL A 62 -13.18 6.93 -10.69
C VAL A 62 -12.39 7.14 -9.40
N LEU A 63 -12.84 8.03 -8.50
CA LEU A 63 -12.18 8.27 -7.20
C LEU A 63 -12.18 7.03 -6.30
N ASN A 64 -13.25 6.23 -6.34
CA ASN A 64 -13.31 4.96 -5.63
C ASN A 64 -12.36 3.92 -6.25
N ALA A 65 -12.31 3.82 -7.58
CA ALA A 65 -11.37 2.95 -8.26
C ALA A 65 -9.91 3.33 -7.97
N ALA A 66 -9.61 4.63 -7.89
CA ALA A 66 -8.29 5.12 -7.49
C ALA A 66 -7.93 4.69 -6.07
N ALA A 67 -8.84 4.81 -5.10
CA ALA A 67 -8.62 4.34 -3.72
C ALA A 67 -8.38 2.83 -3.64
N LEU A 68 -9.05 2.03 -4.48
CA LEU A 68 -8.83 0.58 -4.53
C LEU A 68 -7.41 0.19 -4.96
N THR A 69 -6.67 1.06 -5.67
CA THR A 69 -5.27 0.78 -6.03
C THR A 69 -4.36 0.72 -4.79
N TYR A 70 -4.62 1.56 -3.77
CA TYR A 70 -3.94 1.50 -2.48
C TYR A 70 -4.26 0.21 -1.72
N VAL A 71 -5.51 -0.26 -1.80
CA VAL A 71 -5.92 -1.55 -1.20
C VAL A 71 -5.21 -2.72 -1.86
N ALA A 72 -5.14 -2.72 -3.20
CA ALA A 72 -4.42 -3.74 -3.93
C ALA A 72 -2.93 -3.74 -3.57
N ALA A 73 -2.30 -2.56 -3.49
CA ALA A 73 -0.90 -2.43 -3.07
C ALA A 73 -0.67 -2.95 -1.65
N ALA A 74 -1.57 -2.64 -0.71
CA ALA A 74 -1.50 -3.16 0.66
C ALA A 74 -1.62 -4.69 0.70
N ALA A 75 -2.56 -5.27 -0.06
CA ALA A 75 -2.74 -6.72 -0.16
C ALA A 75 -1.49 -7.41 -0.73
N VAL A 76 -0.90 -6.85 -1.80
CA VAL A 76 0.36 -7.36 -2.37
C VAL A 76 1.50 -7.29 -1.36
N ALA A 77 1.62 -6.18 -0.62
CA ALA A 77 2.66 -6.03 0.39
C ALA A 77 2.52 -7.06 1.53
N VAL A 78 1.29 -7.37 1.95
CA VAL A 78 1.02 -8.45 2.93
C VAL A 78 1.40 -9.81 2.36
N LEU A 79 1.03 -10.12 1.12
CA LEU A 79 1.40 -11.39 0.48
C LEU A 79 2.91 -11.53 0.33
N GLU A 80 3.62 -10.45 0.01
CA GLU A 80 5.08 -10.46 -0.08
C GLU A 80 5.72 -10.68 1.29
N LEU A 81 5.15 -10.13 2.36
CA LEU A 81 5.62 -10.38 3.73
C LEU A 81 5.47 -11.86 4.09
N VAL A 82 4.32 -12.46 3.79
CA VAL A 82 4.08 -13.90 3.97
C VAL A 82 5.09 -14.72 3.15
N ARG A 83 5.33 -14.34 1.89
CA ARG A 83 6.31 -15.00 1.02
C ARG A 83 7.71 -14.96 1.63
N LEU A 84 8.15 -13.81 2.16
CA LEU A 84 9.46 -13.68 2.81
C LEU A 84 9.59 -14.57 4.05
N LEU A 85 8.52 -14.70 4.85
CA LEU A 85 8.50 -15.61 6.01
C LEU A 85 8.62 -17.08 5.60
N ILE A 86 7.93 -17.48 4.52
CA ILE A 86 8.04 -18.84 3.97
C ILE A 86 9.46 -19.12 3.48
N LEU A 87 10.05 -18.20 2.71
CA LEU A 87 11.41 -18.35 2.17
C LEU A 87 12.46 -18.42 3.28
N ARG A 88 12.32 -17.60 4.33
CA ARG A 88 13.18 -17.66 5.52
C ARG A 88 13.15 -19.04 6.17
N ASN A 89 11.95 -19.59 6.39
CA ASN A 89 11.80 -20.93 7.00
C ASN A 89 12.32 -22.05 6.10
N ALA A 90 12.23 -21.92 4.78
CA ALA A 90 12.77 -22.90 3.84
C ALA A 90 14.31 -22.86 3.70
N SER A 91 14.94 -21.77 4.16
CA SER A 91 16.39 -21.56 4.11
C SER A 91 17.14 -21.95 5.40
N GLU A 92 16.39 -22.41 6.41
CA GLU A 92 16.90 -23.01 7.65
C GLU A 92 17.04 -24.53 7.49
#